data_AF-A0A1B6KUA2-F1
#
_entry.id   AF-A0A1B6KUA2-F1
#
_cell.length_a   1.000
_cell.length_b   1.000
_cell.length_c   1.000
_cell.angle_alpha   90.00
_cell.angle_beta   90.00
_cell.angle_gamma   90.00
#
_symmetry.space_group_name_H-M   'P 1'
#
loop_
_entity.id
_entity.type
_entity.pdbx_description
1 polymer ?
#
loop_
_entity_poly.entity_id
_entity_poly.type
_entity_poly.pdbx_seq_one_letter_code
_entity_poly.pdbx_strand_id
1 'polypeptide(L)'
;MNHNLSSSVLKTAKFLKKDLTNQQVATLCDHLSFEQMRDNPAVNNEDLEALSRRMGCSLGGKFIRSGQVGEGKKKLSQDWVRCFDQWSEENLCDTGLKF
;
A
#
# COMPACT_ATOMS: atom_id res chain seq x y z
N MET A 1 5.69 2.37 1.67
CA MET A 1 5.60 3.16 2.93
C MET A 1 6.14 2.44 4.17
N ASN A 2 6.15 1.10 4.23
CA ASN A 2 6.51 0.33 5.44
C ASN A 2 7.88 0.60 6.07
N HIS A 3 8.84 1.19 5.34
CA HIS A 3 10.15 1.44 5.94
C HIS A 3 10.23 2.75 6.74
N ASN A 4 9.43 3.79 6.46
CA ASN A 4 9.46 5.07 7.19
C ASN A 4 8.19 5.93 6.96
N LEU A 5 7.12 5.68 7.72
CA LEU A 5 5.85 6.41 7.60
C LEU A 5 5.98 7.89 8.00
N SER A 6 6.67 8.18 9.11
CA SER A 6 6.90 9.55 9.60
C SER A 6 7.64 10.43 8.58
N SER A 7 8.68 9.90 7.94
CA SER A 7 9.40 10.59 6.86
C SER A 7 8.48 10.92 5.68
N SER A 8 7.58 9.98 5.32
CA SER A 8 6.59 10.21 4.26
C SER A 8 5.59 11.31 4.65
N VAL A 9 5.07 11.27 5.88
CA VAL A 9 4.17 12.30 6.42
C VAL A 9 4.82 13.68 6.38
N LEU A 10 6.07 13.80 6.86
CA LEU A 10 6.82 15.06 6.87
C LEU A 10 7.10 15.58 5.46
N LYS A 11 7.46 14.70 4.52
CA LYS A 11 7.67 15.07 3.10
C LYS A 11 6.38 15.61 2.48
N THR A 12 5.25 14.94 2.71
CA THR A 12 3.94 15.38 2.23
C THR A 12 3.55 16.72 2.86
N ALA A 13 3.74 16.89 4.16
CA ALA A 13 3.46 18.15 4.84
C ALA A 13 4.28 19.31 4.26
N LYS A 14 5.59 19.10 4.05
CA LYS A 14 6.47 20.09 3.40
C LYS A 14 6.01 20.43 1.98
N PHE A 15 5.64 19.42 1.18
CA PHE A 15 5.11 19.63 -0.16
C PHE A 15 3.85 20.51 -0.15
N LEU A 16 2.97 20.28 0.83
CA LEU A 16 1.75 21.06 1.05
C LEU A 16 1.98 22.37 1.82
N LYS A 17 3.23 22.75 2.10
CA LYS A 17 3.61 23.94 2.87
C LYS A 17 2.94 23.99 4.26
N LYS A 18 2.96 22.85 4.97
CA LYS A 18 2.46 22.71 6.33
C LYS A 18 3.59 22.31 7.27
N ASP A 19 3.69 23.00 8.38
CA ASP A 19 4.57 22.62 9.50
C ASP A 19 3.78 21.75 10.47
N LEU A 20 4.36 20.61 10.84
CA LEU A 20 3.77 19.67 11.78
C LEU A 20 4.66 19.55 13.01
N THR A 21 4.03 19.52 14.18
CA THR A 21 4.73 19.16 15.42
C THR A 21 5.00 17.65 15.46
N ASN A 22 5.97 17.24 16.28
CA ASN A 22 6.26 15.81 16.49
C ASN A 22 5.02 15.04 16.97
N GLN A 23 4.17 15.68 17.79
CA GLN A 23 2.92 15.07 18.26
C GLN A 23 1.93 14.86 17.11
N GLN A 24 1.76 15.84 16.21
CA GLN A 24 0.88 15.70 15.05
C GLN A 24 1.38 14.60 14.10
N VAL A 25 2.70 14.50 13.88
CA VAL A 25 3.29 13.41 13.08
C VAL A 25 3.01 12.05 13.73
N ALA A 26 3.17 11.93 15.05
CA ALA A 26 2.87 10.69 15.77
C ALA A 26 1.39 10.30 15.65
N THR A 27 0.47 11.25 15.84
CA THR A 27 -0.97 11.01 15.65
C THR A 27 -1.30 10.56 14.23
N LEU A 28 -0.71 11.18 13.21
CA LEU A 28 -0.91 10.76 11.83
C LEU A 28 -0.33 9.38 11.53
N CYS A 29 0.84 9.06 12.09
CA CYS A 29 1.44 7.74 11.90
C CYS A 29 0.60 6.62 12.53
N ASP A 30 0.05 6.85 13.72
CA ASP A 30 -0.87 5.91 14.36
C ASP A 30 -2.15 5.74 13.52
N HIS A 31 -2.79 6.85 13.14
CA HIS A 31 -4.03 6.81 12.36
C HIS A 31 -3.86 6.16 10.98
N LEU A 32 -2.70 6.33 10.35
CA LEU A 32 -2.36 5.72 9.06
C LEU A 32 -1.73 4.32 9.18
N SER A 33 -1.66 3.76 10.39
CA SER A 33 -1.21 2.38 10.57
C SER A 33 -2.15 1.42 9.82
N PHE A 34 -1.59 0.28 9.42
CA PHE A 34 -2.35 -0.71 8.65
C PHE A 34 -3.63 -1.16 9.36
N GLU A 35 -3.56 -1.39 10.68
CA GLU A 35 -4.70 -1.82 11.49
C GLU A 35 -5.78 -0.74 11.53
N GLN A 36 -5.39 0.51 11.85
CA GLN A 36 -6.33 1.63 11.93
C GLN A 36 -7.00 1.91 10.58
N MET A 37 -6.25 1.84 9.46
CA MET A 37 -6.85 2.00 8.14
C MET A 37 -7.74 0.82 7.75
N ARG A 38 -7.33 -0.42 8.03
CA ARG A 38 -8.11 -1.63 7.72
C ARG A 38 -9.46 -1.62 8.43
N ASP A 39 -9.48 -1.17 9.67
CA ASP A 39 -10.67 -1.25 10.51
C ASP A 39 -11.54 0.03 10.42
N ASN A 40 -11.07 1.07 9.71
CA ASN A 40 -11.80 2.33 9.51
C ASN A 40 -12.84 2.22 8.36
N PRO A 41 -14.15 2.31 8.67
CA PRO A 41 -15.23 2.21 7.66
C PRO A 41 -15.15 3.26 6.55
N ALA A 42 -14.55 4.43 6.83
CA ALA A 42 -14.46 5.50 5.85
C ALA A 42 -13.51 5.19 4.67
N VAL A 43 -12.61 4.20 4.82
CA VAL A 43 -11.58 3.90 3.81
C VAL A 43 -11.42 2.41 3.51
N ASN A 44 -11.99 1.52 4.33
CA ASN A 44 -11.84 0.07 4.15
C ASN A 44 -12.76 -0.55 3.09
N ASN A 45 -13.72 0.21 2.56
CA ASN A 45 -14.62 -0.18 1.46
C ASN A 45 -15.41 -1.48 1.68
N GLU A 46 -15.66 -1.88 2.93
CA GLU A 46 -16.41 -3.11 3.23
C GLU A 46 -17.86 -3.05 2.74
N ASP A 47 -18.47 -1.87 2.66
CA ASP A 47 -19.82 -1.67 2.11
C ASP A 47 -19.88 -1.96 0.61
N LEU A 48 -18.85 -1.55 -0.14
CA LEU A 48 -18.74 -1.85 -1.58
C LEU A 48 -18.49 -3.34 -1.81
N GLU A 49 -17.71 -3.98 -0.94
CA GLU A 49 -17.50 -5.42 -0.97
C GLU A 49 -18.78 -6.20 -0.63
N ALA A 50 -19.57 -5.71 0.33
CA ALA A 50 -20.88 -6.27 0.65
C ALA A 50 -21.86 -6.13 -0.53
N LEU A 51 -21.87 -4.98 -1.20
CA LEU A 51 -22.67 -4.77 -2.40
C LEU A 51 -22.24 -5.72 -3.54
N SER A 52 -20.94 -5.84 -3.78
CA SER A 52 -20.38 -6.72 -4.81
C SER A 52 -20.73 -8.19 -4.55
N ARG A 53 -20.72 -8.63 -3.29
CA ARG A 53 -21.19 -9.97 -2.89
C ARG A 53 -22.67 -10.16 -3.20
N ARG A 54 -23.52 -9.17 -2.91
CA ARG A 54 -24.96 -9.23 -3.20
C ARG A 54 -25.25 -9.28 -4.70
N MET A 55 -24.43 -8.63 -5.51
CA MET A 55 -24.56 -8.65 -6.98
C MET A 55 -23.89 -9.87 -7.64
N GLY A 56 -23.25 -10.76 -6.86
CA GLY A 56 -22.58 -11.94 -7.39
C GLY A 56 -21.28 -11.65 -8.18
N CYS A 57 -20.73 -10.44 -8.06
CA CYS A 57 -19.50 -10.03 -8.75
C CYS A 57 -18.27 -9.96 -7.83
N SER A 58 -18.43 -10.28 -6.55
CA SER A 58 -17.31 -10.35 -5.61
C SER A 58 -16.46 -11.62 -5.85
N LEU A 59 -15.14 -11.44 -5.83
CA LEU A 59 -14.16 -12.52 -5.78
C LEU A 59 -13.76 -12.88 -4.33
N GLY A 60 -14.42 -12.26 -3.36
CA GLY A 60 -14.07 -12.33 -1.93
C GLY A 60 -12.78 -11.58 -1.59
N GLY A 61 -12.61 -11.32 -0.29
CA GLY A 61 -11.41 -10.68 0.26
C GLY A 61 -11.73 -9.42 1.05
N LYS A 62 -10.66 -8.66 1.34
CA LYS A 62 -10.73 -7.33 1.96
C LYS A 62 -10.01 -6.33 1.06
N PHE A 63 -10.52 -5.10 0.99
CA PHE A 63 -9.88 -4.02 0.22
C PHE A 63 -8.48 -3.71 0.78
N ILE A 64 -8.38 -3.51 2.11
CA ILE A 64 -7.11 -3.40 2.82
C ILE A 64 -6.68 -4.81 3.28
N ARG A 65 -5.90 -5.50 2.43
CA ARG A 65 -5.68 -6.95 2.53
C ARG A 65 -4.59 -7.41 3.51
N SER A 66 -3.32 -7.06 3.26
CA SER A 66 -2.17 -7.60 4.02
C SER A 66 -1.15 -6.56 4.45
N GLY A 67 -0.98 -5.47 3.70
CA GLY A 67 -0.01 -4.42 4.02
C GLY A 67 1.45 -4.88 3.99
N GLN A 68 1.77 -6.02 3.37
CA GLN A 68 3.11 -6.62 3.39
C GLN A 68 3.84 -6.47 2.05
N VAL A 69 5.15 -6.24 2.14
CA VAL A 69 6.05 -6.23 0.98
C VAL A 69 6.57 -7.65 0.72
N GLY A 70 6.69 -8.04 -0.55
CA GLY A 70 7.31 -9.30 -0.95
C GLY A 70 6.39 -10.53 -0.94
N GLU A 71 5.09 -10.38 -0.70
CA GLU A 71 4.14 -11.51 -0.79
C GLU A 71 4.11 -12.15 -2.19
N GLY A 72 4.36 -11.40 -3.26
CA GLY A 72 4.41 -11.94 -4.63
C GLY A 72 5.43 -13.07 -4.75
N LYS A 73 6.65 -12.88 -4.23
CA LYS A 73 7.71 -13.90 -4.23
C LYS A 73 7.37 -15.14 -3.40
N LYS A 74 6.42 -15.04 -2.46
CA LYS A 74 5.94 -16.17 -1.65
C LYS A 74 4.83 -16.97 -2.34
N LYS A 75 4.07 -16.33 -3.24
CA LYS A 75 2.89 -16.92 -3.89
C LYS A 75 3.17 -17.41 -5.31
N LEU A 76 4.15 -16.82 -5.98
CA LEU A 76 4.55 -17.17 -7.33
C LEU A 76 5.59 -18.30 -7.32
N SER A 77 5.58 -19.13 -8.37
CA SER A 77 6.67 -20.08 -8.60
C SER A 77 7.97 -19.33 -8.93
N GLN A 78 9.11 -20.01 -8.75
CA GLN A 78 10.42 -19.43 -9.07
C GLN A 78 10.54 -19.06 -10.55
N ASP A 79 9.92 -19.83 -11.45
CA ASP A 79 9.89 -19.52 -12.89
C ASP A 79 9.19 -18.19 -13.16
N TRP A 80 8.03 -17.98 -12.54
CA TRP A 80 7.29 -16.72 -12.68
C TRP A 80 8.05 -15.55 -12.09
N VAL A 81 8.69 -15.72 -10.93
CA VAL A 81 9.53 -14.67 -10.33
C VAL A 81 10.65 -14.27 -11.29
N ARG A 82 11.37 -15.24 -11.88
CA ARG A 82 12.43 -14.96 -12.87
C ARG A 82 11.89 -14.23 -14.11
N CYS A 83 10.73 -14.64 -14.60
CA CYS A 83 10.09 -14.01 -15.76
C CYS A 83 9.79 -12.53 -15.50
N PHE A 84 9.26 -12.21 -14.32
CA PHE A 84 9.00 -10.82 -13.93
C PHE A 84 10.28 -10.02 -13.67
N ASP A 85 11.29 -10.63 -13.06
CA ASP A 85 12.58 -9.97 -12.81
C ASP A 85 13.26 -9.60 -14.16
N GLN A 86 13.29 -10.52 -15.13
CA GLN A 86 13.83 -10.26 -16.48
C GLN A 86 13.03 -9.18 -17.21
N TRP A 87 11.69 -9.29 -17.22
CA TRP A 87 10.85 -8.28 -17.86
C TRP A 87 11.05 -6.89 -17.23
N SER A 88 11.22 -6.82 -15.91
CA SER A 88 11.48 -5.55 -15.22
C SER A 88 12.83 -4.97 -15.61
N GLU A 89 13.88 -5.78 -15.72
CA GLU A 89 15.21 -5.34 -16.16
C GLU A 89 15.18 -4.77 -17.57
N GLU A 90 14.57 -5.49 -18.52
CA GLU A 90 14.45 -5.06 -19.92
C GLU A 90 13.70 -3.73 -20.08
N ASN A 91 12.63 -3.53 -19.29
CA ASN A 91 11.78 -2.34 -19.42
C ASN A 91 12.23 -1.14 -18.58
N LEU A 92 13.10 -1.35 -17.59
CA LEU A 92 13.64 -0.28 -16.75
C LEU A 92 15.07 0.10 -17.11
N CYS A 93 15.76 -0.70 -17.93
CA CYS A 93 17.08 -0.37 -18.44
C CYS A 93 17.07 1.02 -19.09
N ASP A 94 18.08 1.83 -18.80
CA ASP A 94 18.27 3.19 -19.31
C ASP A 94 17.18 4.23 -18.98
N THR A 95 16.14 3.88 -18.21
CA THR A 95 15.11 4.84 -17.78
C THR A 95 15.55 5.71 -16.59
N GLY A 96 16.55 5.25 -15.83
CA GLY A 96 16.98 5.87 -14.58
C GLY A 96 16.04 5.61 -13.39
N LEU A 97 14.94 4.86 -13.57
CA LEU A 97 14.00 4.50 -12.51
C LEU A 97 14.58 3.44 -11.57
N LYS A 98 14.31 3.57 -10.26
CA LYS A 98 14.77 2.67 -9.18
C LYS A 98 13.66 2.51 -8.13
N PHE A 99 13.56 1.33 -7.53
CA PHE A 99 12.51 0.95 -6.58
C PHE A 99 13.07 0.32 -5.30
#